data_AF-A0A1Q5S8Z3-F1
#
_entry.id   AF-A0A1Q5S8Z3-F1
#
_cell.length_a   1.000
_cell.length_b   1.000
_cell.length_c   1.000
_cell.angle_alpha   90.00
_cell.angle_beta   90.00
_cell.angle_gamma   90.00
#
_symmetry.space_group_name_H-M   'P 1'
#
loop_
_entity.id
_entity.type
_entity.pdbx_description
1 polymer ?
#
loop_
_entity_poly.entity_id
_entity_poly.type
_entity_poly.pdbx_seq_one_letter_code
_entity_poly.pdbx_strand_id
1 'polypeptide(L)'
;MVIDLWREARTIPPFIVWAIGFHVFKINPAVLMGGVAGARSHSGPCREAAVEIRSSVPWIGFPVGYAVLGILLTIFGNFAMLLAQ
;
A
#
# COMPACT_ATOMS: atom_id res chain seq x y z
N MET A 1 22.78 -9.76 2.31
CA MET A 1 22.87 -8.99 3.57
C MET A 1 22.41 -7.54 3.43
N VAL A 2 23.02 -6.69 2.58
CA VAL A 2 22.56 -5.28 2.43
C VAL A 2 21.15 -5.20 1.81
N ILE A 3 20.89 -5.96 0.74
CA ILE A 3 19.57 -6.00 0.08
C ILE A 3 18.45 -6.55 0.99
N ASP A 4 18.78 -7.44 1.92
CA ASP A 4 17.84 -8.05 2.86
C ASP A 4 17.43 -7.04 3.94
N LEU A 5 18.40 -6.29 4.47
CA LEU A 5 18.14 -5.19 5.42
C LEU A 5 17.24 -4.11 4.80
N TRP A 6 17.45 -3.77 3.52
CA TRP A 6 16.57 -2.85 2.79
C TRP A 6 15.18 -3.44 2.54
N ARG A 7 15.01 -4.77 2.46
CA ARG A 7 13.69 -5.42 2.36
C ARG A 7 12.94 -5.39 3.69
N GLU A 8 13.65 -5.65 4.79
CA GLU A 8 13.10 -5.65 6.15
C GLU A 8 12.64 -4.25 6.58
N ALA A 9 13.43 -3.21 6.27
CA ALA A 9 13.07 -1.82 6.54
C ALA A 9 11.77 -1.37 5.82
N ARG A 10 11.45 -1.98 4.67
CA ARG A 10 10.23 -1.68 3.88
C ARG A 10 8.96 -2.35 4.41
N THR A 11 9.07 -3.20 5.43
CA THR A 11 7.92 -3.90 6.05
C THR A 11 7.33 -3.11 7.22
N ILE A 12 8.12 -2.22 7.81
CA ILE A 12 7.72 -1.38 8.95
C ILE A 12 6.60 -0.38 8.55
N PRO A 13 6.71 0.39 7.44
CA PRO A 13 5.67 1.34 7.04
C PRO A 13 4.28 0.73 6.81
N PRO A 14 4.12 -0.38 6.06
CA PRO A 14 2.81 -0.98 5.84
C PRO A 14 2.19 -1.55 7.13
N PHE A 15 2.99 -2.04 8.07
CA PHE A 15 2.49 -2.52 9.37
C PHE A 15 1.91 -1.38 10.21
N ILE A 16 2.60 -0.23 10.22
CA ILE A 16 2.14 0.97 10.94
C ILE A 16 0.86 1.53 10.29
N VAL A 17 0.84 1.66 8.97
CA VAL A 17 -0.33 2.17 8.23
C VAL A 17 -1.53 1.24 8.41
N TRP A 18 -1.32 -0.07 8.41
CA TRP A 18 -2.37 -1.04 8.67
C TRP A 18 -2.92 -0.93 10.10
N ALA A 19 -2.04 -0.83 11.10
CA ALA A 19 -2.42 -0.65 12.49
C ALA A 19 -3.19 0.66 12.72
N ILE A 20 -2.77 1.77 12.11
CA ILE A 20 -3.48 3.05 12.19
C ILE A 20 -4.85 2.94 11.52
N GLY A 21 -4.94 2.36 10.33
CA GLY A 21 -6.22 2.19 9.63
C GLY A 21 -7.21 1.32 10.39
N PHE A 22 -6.72 0.28 11.09
CA PHE A 22 -7.55 -0.59 11.92
C PHE A 22 -7.97 0.08 13.24
N HIS A 23 -7.06 0.75 13.94
CA HIS A 23 -7.31 1.26 15.29
C HIS A 23 -7.95 2.66 15.32
N VAL A 24 -7.59 3.54 14.37
CA VAL A 24 -8.10 4.91 14.31
C VAL A 24 -9.34 4.99 13.41
N PHE A 25 -9.30 4.35 12.24
CA PHE A 25 -10.37 4.47 11.23
C PHE A 25 -11.37 3.30 11.23
N LYS A 26 -11.15 2.26 12.04
CA LYS A 26 -12.02 1.06 12.14
C LYS A 26 -12.38 0.45 10.78
N ILE A 27 -11.47 0.53 9.81
CA ILE A 27 -11.69 0.02 8.46
C ILE A 27 -11.64 -1.51 8.50
N ASN A 28 -12.50 -2.18 7.73
CA ASN A 28 -12.51 -3.63 7.65
C ASN A 28 -11.12 -4.14 7.22
N PRO A 29 -10.49 -5.07 7.97
CA PRO A 29 -9.14 -5.55 7.68
C PRO A 29 -9.01 -6.14 6.27
N ALA A 30 -10.08 -6.70 5.69
CA ALA A 30 -10.07 -7.19 4.31
C ALA A 30 -9.83 -6.07 3.28
N VAL A 31 -10.45 -4.90 3.45
CA VAL A 31 -10.23 -3.73 2.58
C VAL A 31 -8.83 -3.15 2.78
N LEU A 32 -8.39 -3.12 4.04
CA LEU A 32 -7.07 -2.62 4.44
C LEU A 32 -5.93 -3.44 3.81
N MET A 33 -6.05 -4.76 3.77
CA MET A 33 -5.07 -5.63 3.12
C MET A 33 -4.96 -5.32 1.61
N GLY A 34 -6.06 -4.97 0.97
CA GLY A 34 -6.07 -4.54 -0.43
C GLY A 34 -5.47 -3.14 -0.64
N GLY A 35 -5.80 -2.18 0.23
CA GLY A 35 -5.26 -0.82 0.17
C GLY A 35 -3.74 -0.76 0.39
N VAL A 36 -3.22 -1.55 1.33
CA VAL A 36 -1.78 -1.66 1.60
C VAL A 36 -1.05 -2.41 0.46
N ALA A 37 -1.69 -3.40 -0.15
CA ALA A 37 -1.16 -4.05 -1.36
C ALA A 37 -1.12 -3.10 -2.57
N GLY A 38 -2.15 -2.26 -2.72
CA GLY A 38 -2.24 -1.22 -3.75
C GLY A 38 -1.19 -0.11 -3.59
N ALA A 39 -0.95 0.34 -2.35
CA ALA A 39 0.12 1.29 -2.02
C ALA A 39 1.53 0.73 -2.28
N ARG A 40 1.67 -0.59 -2.43
CA ARG A 40 2.91 -1.28 -2.79
C ARG A 40 2.97 -1.65 -4.29
N SER A 41 1.97 -1.25 -5.07
CA SER A 41 1.82 -1.58 -6.50
C SER A 41 2.02 -3.06 -6.79
N HIS A 42 1.56 -3.93 -5.87
CA HIS A 42 1.80 -5.37 -5.96
C HIS A 42 0.49 -6.14 -5.82
N SER A 43 0.03 -6.76 -6.92
CA SER A 43 -1.28 -7.44 -6.99
C SER A 43 -1.31 -8.84 -6.36
N GLY A 44 -0.15 -9.50 -6.22
CA GLY A 44 -0.03 -10.84 -5.62
C GLY A 44 -0.67 -10.98 -4.23
N PRO A 45 -0.29 -10.15 -3.23
CA PRO A 45 -0.86 -10.18 -1.89
C PRO A 45 -2.38 -9.94 -1.86
N CYS A 46 -2.86 -9.11 -2.78
CA CYS A 46 -4.29 -8.80 -2.88
C CYS A 46 -5.09 -9.99 -3.44
N ARG A 47 -4.49 -10.74 -4.36
CA ARG A 47 -5.08 -11.95 -4.94
C ARG A 47 -5.09 -13.10 -3.93
N GLU A 48 -3.99 -13.33 -3.24
CA GLU A 48 -3.93 -14.37 -2.20
C GLU A 48 -4.88 -14.06 -1.03
N ALA A 49 -4.92 -12.81 -0.56
CA ALA A 49 -5.89 -12.39 0.46
C ALA A 49 -7.35 -12.53 0.00
N ALA A 50 -7.66 -12.25 -1.27
CA ALA A 50 -9.02 -12.42 -1.80
C ALA A 50 -9.44 -13.90 -1.91
N VAL A 51 -8.49 -14.80 -2.20
CA VAL A 51 -8.72 -16.25 -2.23
C VAL A 51 -8.95 -16.81 -0.82
N GLU A 52 -8.16 -16.38 0.15
CA GLU A 52 -8.28 -16.82 1.55
C GLU A 52 -9.55 -16.29 2.22
N ILE A 53 -9.93 -15.03 1.94
CA ILE A 53 -11.14 -14.40 2.48
C ILE A 53 -12.40 -14.82 1.68
N ARG A 54 -12.23 -15.50 0.53
CA ARG A 54 -13.30 -15.86 -0.44
C ARG A 54 -14.21 -14.69 -0.81
N SER A 55 -13.67 -13.47 -0.78
CA SER A 55 -14.45 -12.24 -0.93
C SER A 55 -13.69 -11.21 -1.75
N SER A 56 -14.39 -10.47 -2.59
CA SER A 56 -13.86 -9.40 -3.43
C SER A 56 -13.65 -8.07 -2.70
N VAL A 57 -13.93 -8.03 -1.38
CA VAL A 57 -13.74 -6.86 -0.52
C VAL A 57 -12.31 -6.27 -0.56
N PRO A 58 -11.20 -7.05 -0.66
CA PRO A 58 -9.85 -6.51 -0.81
C PRO A 58 -9.63 -5.75 -2.13
N TRP A 59 -10.29 -6.16 -3.22
CA TRP A 59 -10.15 -5.51 -4.52
C TRP A 59 -10.71 -4.09 -4.57
N ILE A 60 -11.60 -3.73 -3.64
CA ILE A 60 -12.13 -2.36 -3.53
C ILE A 60 -11.05 -1.40 -3.01
N GLY A 61 -10.18 -1.86 -2.10
CA GLY A 61 -9.10 -1.04 -1.54
C GLY A 61 -7.88 -0.89 -2.46
N PHE A 62 -7.61 -1.87 -3.32
CA PHE A 62 -6.44 -1.92 -4.20
C PHE A 62 -6.31 -0.75 -5.19
N PRO A 63 -7.32 -0.40 -6.01
CA PRO A 63 -7.20 0.68 -6.98
C PRO A 63 -7.11 2.05 -6.29
N VAL A 64 -7.73 2.22 -5.12
CA VAL A 64 -7.66 3.46 -4.34
C VAL A 64 -6.22 3.73 -3.88
N GLY A 65 -5.56 2.73 -3.27
CA GLY A 65 -4.17 2.87 -2.83
C GLY A 65 -3.19 3.10 -3.99
N TYR A 66 -3.42 2.43 -5.12
CA TYR A 66 -2.59 2.60 -6.32
C TYR A 66 -2.74 3.99 -6.96
N ALA A 67 -3.98 4.48 -7.10
CA ALA A 67 -4.26 5.80 -7.68
C ALA A 67 -3.67 6.93 -6.83
N VAL A 68 -3.85 6.87 -5.50
CA VAL A 68 -3.30 7.87 -4.57
C VAL A 68 -1.77 7.89 -4.65
N LEU A 69 -1.13 6.73 -4.69
CA LEU A 69 0.33 6.64 -4.81
C LEU A 69 0.83 7.24 -6.13
N GLY A 70 0.16 6.95 -7.25
CA GLY A 70 0.50 7.49 -8.56
C GLY A 70 0.42 9.02 -8.61
N ILE A 71 -0.63 9.61 -8.05
CA ILE A 71 -0.78 11.08 -7.96
C ILE A 71 0.32 11.66 -7.07
N LEU A 72 0.58 11.06 -5.92
CA LEU A 72 1.58 11.55 -4.98
C LEU A 72 2.99 11.51 -5.58
N LEU A 73 3.36 10.42 -6.26
CA LEU A 73 4.64 10.32 -6.98
C LEU A 73 4.74 11.36 -8.10
N THR A 74 3.65 11.66 -8.80
CA THR A 74 3.65 12.66 -9.88
C THR A 74 3.94 14.05 -9.32
N ILE A 75 3.31 14.41 -8.19
CA ILE A 75 3.54 15.70 -7.53
C ILE A 75 4.98 15.80 -7.01
N PHE A 76 5.44 14.79 -6.25
CA PHE A 76 6.81 14.81 -5.72
C PHE A 76 7.87 14.73 -6.82
N GLY A 77 7.61 13.99 -7.89
CA GLY A 77 8.48 13.95 -9.06
C GLY A 77 8.60 15.32 -9.73
N ASN A 78 7.48 16.05 -9.86
CA ASN A 78 7.49 17.41 -10.40
C ASN A 78 8.25 18.38 -9.50
N PHE A 79 8.08 18.30 -8.17
CA PHE A 79 8.86 19.10 -7.22
C PHE A 79 10.36 18.77 -7.28
N ALA A 80 10.73 17.50 -7.38
CA ALA A 80 12.11 17.08 -7.51
C ALA A 80 12.74 17.60 -8.82
N MET A 81 12.01 17.61 -9.94
CA MET A 81 12.47 18.23 -11.19
C MET A 81 12.67 19.74 -11.03
N LEU A 82 11.74 20.44 -10.38
CA LEU A 82 11.85 21.89 -10.14
C LEU A 82 13.02 22.26 -9.21
N LEU A 83 13.32 21.44 -8.21
CA LEU A 83 14.46 21.62 -7.30
C LEU A 83 15.81 21.20 -7.90
N ALA A 84 15.81 20.40 -8.97
CA ALA A 84 17.01 19.94 -9.65
C ALA A 84 17.46 20.85 -10.81
N GLN A 85 16.70 21.91 -11.11
CA GLN A 85 17.12 23.01 -11.98
C GLN A 85 18.06 23.97 -11.25
#